data_AF-F8B0B3-F1
#
_entry.id   AF-F8B0B3-F1
#
_cell.length_a   1.000
_cell.length_b   1.000
_cell.length_c   1.000
_cell.angle_alpha   90.00
_cell.angle_beta   90.00
_cell.angle_gamma   90.00
#
_symmetry.space_group_name_H-M   'P 1'
#
loop_
_entity.id
_entity.type
_entity.pdbx_description
1 polymer ?
#
loop_
_entity_poly.entity_id
_entity_poly.type
_entity_poly.pdbx_seq_one_letter_code
_entity_poly.pdbx_strand_id
1 'polypeptide(L)'
;MSGPGHGRPVGSGPGGPGLGPGPGAEVLGGSGPVESRQWPRRVVLASRNDAKLVELRRILALAGLDVELVALPDGPDVPETGATFAENALIKARDAVRVTGLPAVADDSGLTVDVLGGMPGVLSARWSGPLPGASRAERDAANNALVLAQLTDVPEERRGAAFVCAAAVVTPAGAERVVHGEMRGRLLRESRGDGGFGYDPLFLPDGQNRTSAQLRPAEKDAISHRGHAFGQLAAVLRELLAL
;
A
#
# COMPACT_ATOMS: atom_id res chain seq x y z
N MET A 1 31.09 -7.80 60.08
CA MET A 1 32.25 -8.21 59.26
C MET A 1 32.10 -7.57 57.89
N SER A 2 32.92 -6.55 57.65
CA SER A 2 32.94 -5.75 56.44
C SER A 2 33.77 -6.47 55.37
N GLY A 3 33.22 -6.64 54.17
CA GLY A 3 33.94 -7.08 52.98
C GLY A 3 33.89 -5.96 51.92
N PRO A 4 35.02 -5.53 51.34
CA PRO A 4 35.05 -4.43 50.39
C PRO A 4 35.01 -4.89 48.93
N GLY A 5 34.36 -4.08 48.11
CA GLY A 5 34.69 -3.86 46.69
C GLY A 5 34.23 -4.95 45.71
N HIS A 6 33.50 -4.53 44.67
CA HIS A 6 34.10 -4.24 43.37
C HIS A 6 33.05 -3.55 42.50
N GLY A 7 33.29 -2.27 42.21
CA GLY A 7 32.52 -1.51 41.24
C GLY A 7 32.65 -2.15 39.86
N ARG A 8 31.53 -2.30 39.16
CA ARG A 8 31.50 -2.60 37.73
C ARG A 8 31.15 -1.33 36.96
N PRO A 9 31.84 -1.07 35.83
CA PRO A 9 31.66 0.15 35.07
C PRO A 9 30.31 0.14 34.36
N VAL A 10 29.76 1.35 34.24
CA VAL A 10 28.57 1.67 33.46
C VAL A 10 28.86 1.35 32.00
N GLY A 11 28.22 0.30 31.47
CA GLY A 11 28.28 -0.05 30.06
C GLY A 11 27.42 0.91 29.25
N SER A 12 28.07 1.69 28.40
CA SER A 12 27.47 2.39 27.26
C SER A 12 26.74 1.39 26.37
N GLY A 13 25.41 1.45 26.34
CA GLY A 13 24.59 0.65 25.43
C GLY A 13 24.86 1.02 23.97
N PRO A 14 24.81 0.05 23.04
CA PRO A 14 24.92 0.36 21.62
C PRO A 14 23.66 1.12 21.19
N GLY A 15 23.89 2.21 20.45
CA GLY A 15 22.84 3.08 19.92
C GLY A 15 21.78 2.28 19.16
N GLY A 16 20.52 2.54 19.48
CA GLY A 16 19.39 2.09 18.67
C GLY A 16 19.52 2.64 17.25
N PRO A 17 19.04 1.92 16.23
CA PRO A 17 19.02 2.46 14.88
C PRO A 17 18.11 3.70 14.88
N GLY A 18 18.71 4.84 14.61
CA GLY A 18 18.04 6.12 14.52
C GLY A 18 17.00 6.10 13.40
N LEU A 19 15.80 6.52 13.76
CA LEU A 19 14.80 7.00 12.83
C LEU A 19 15.38 8.16 12.03
N GLY A 20 15.31 8.09 10.70
CA GLY A 20 15.49 9.23 9.82
C GLY A 20 15.17 8.86 8.38
N PRO A 21 15.01 9.85 7.48
CA PRO A 21 14.21 11.07 7.58
C PRO A 21 12.80 10.85 6.95
N GLY A 22 11.94 11.87 7.03
CA GLY A 22 10.57 11.88 6.48
C GLY A 22 10.48 11.82 4.94
N PRO A 23 9.27 11.99 4.37
CA PRO A 23 8.98 11.66 2.98
C PRO A 23 9.65 12.65 2.03
N GLY A 24 10.72 12.21 1.39
CA GLY A 24 11.30 12.84 0.21
C GLY A 24 11.04 11.95 -0.99
N ALA A 25 10.53 12.52 -2.08
CA ALA A 25 10.47 11.82 -3.35
C ALA A 25 11.90 11.48 -3.79
N GLU A 26 12.25 10.19 -3.84
CA GLU A 26 13.52 9.77 -4.43
C GLU A 26 13.44 9.90 -5.96
N VAL A 27 14.33 10.73 -6.51
CA VAL A 27 14.49 10.93 -7.95
C VAL A 27 15.72 10.14 -8.41
N LEU A 28 15.50 9.01 -9.07
CA LEU A 28 16.56 8.31 -9.79
C LEU A 28 16.61 8.85 -11.24
N GLY A 29 17.72 9.51 -11.58
CA GLY A 29 17.89 10.28 -12.82
C GLY A 29 18.43 9.47 -13.99
N GLY A 30 17.89 9.75 -15.18
CA GLY A 30 18.47 9.47 -16.48
C GLY A 30 18.27 10.67 -17.40
N SER A 31 19.35 11.38 -17.74
CA SER A 31 19.34 12.57 -18.60
C SER A 31 19.56 12.16 -20.06
N GLY A 32 18.46 11.93 -20.78
CA GLY A 32 18.42 11.82 -22.24
C GLY A 32 17.43 12.85 -22.82
N PRO A 33 17.52 13.20 -24.12
CA PRO A 33 16.62 14.17 -24.73
C PRO A 33 15.19 13.62 -24.71
N VAL A 34 14.28 14.32 -24.03
CA VAL A 34 12.86 13.98 -24.01
C VAL A 34 12.25 14.49 -25.31
N GLU A 35 12.28 13.67 -26.37
CA GLU A 35 11.43 13.92 -27.53
C GLU A 35 9.97 14.00 -27.07
N SER A 36 9.31 15.11 -27.36
CA SER A 36 7.92 15.38 -26.99
C SER A 36 6.97 14.48 -27.77
N ARG A 37 6.89 13.20 -27.40
CA ARG A 37 5.79 12.33 -27.83
C ARG A 37 4.56 12.75 -27.04
N GLN A 38 3.64 13.41 -27.74
CA GLN A 38 2.30 13.65 -27.22
C GLN A 38 1.60 12.29 -27.13
N TRP A 39 1.68 11.64 -25.98
CA TRP A 39 0.91 10.42 -25.75
C TRP A 39 -0.57 10.80 -25.80
N PRO A 40 -1.43 9.96 -26.42
CA PRO A 40 -2.85 10.07 -26.14
C PRO A 40 -3.01 10.09 -24.61
N ARG A 41 -3.91 10.91 -24.06
CA ARG A 41 -4.15 11.07 -22.61
C ARG A 41 -4.70 9.78 -22.00
N ARG A 42 -3.92 8.70 -22.07
CA ARG A 42 -4.28 7.31 -21.79
C ARG A 42 -3.26 6.76 -20.82
N VAL A 43 -3.74 6.29 -19.67
CA VAL A 43 -2.91 5.74 -18.61
C VAL A 43 -3.44 4.35 -18.27
N VAL A 44 -2.55 3.35 -18.29
CA VAL A 44 -2.91 1.98 -17.93
C VAL A 44 -3.02 1.87 -16.42
N LEU A 45 -4.13 1.32 -15.93
CA LEU A 45 -4.31 0.94 -14.54
C LEU A 45 -3.88 -0.53 -14.37
N ALA A 46 -2.66 -0.73 -13.89
CA ALA A 46 -1.99 -2.02 -13.79
C ALA A 46 -2.44 -2.83 -12.56
N SER A 47 -3.73 -3.20 -12.55
CA SER A 47 -4.33 -4.04 -11.52
C SER A 47 -5.34 -4.99 -12.14
N ARG A 48 -5.35 -6.24 -11.67
CA ARG A 48 -6.39 -7.24 -12.01
C ARG A 48 -7.41 -7.46 -10.90
N ASN A 49 -7.36 -6.64 -9.85
CA ASN A 49 -8.30 -6.73 -8.74
C ASN A 49 -9.49 -5.80 -8.99
N ASP A 50 -10.64 -6.38 -9.36
CA ASP A 50 -11.86 -5.62 -9.69
C ASP A 50 -12.28 -4.62 -8.59
N ALA A 51 -12.19 -5.02 -7.32
CA ALA A 51 -12.52 -4.14 -6.20
C ALA A 51 -11.57 -2.94 -6.15
N LYS A 52 -10.27 -3.14 -6.38
CA LYS A 52 -9.31 -2.05 -6.49
C LYS A 52 -9.58 -1.18 -7.72
N LEU A 53 -9.88 -1.77 -8.87
CA LEU A 53 -10.14 -1.01 -10.10
C LEU A 53 -11.32 -0.05 -9.93
N VAL A 54 -12.40 -0.49 -9.27
CA VAL A 54 -13.55 0.37 -8.94
C VAL A 54 -13.15 1.51 -8.00
N GLU A 55 -12.39 1.21 -6.94
CA GLU A 55 -11.91 2.21 -5.98
C GLU A 55 -10.99 3.25 -6.64
N LEU A 56 -9.99 2.80 -7.40
CA LEU A 56 -8.99 3.66 -8.04
C LEU A 56 -9.60 4.57 -9.10
N ARG A 57 -10.55 4.08 -9.91
CA ARG A 57 -11.28 4.92 -10.88
C ARG A 57 -12.03 6.05 -10.18
N ARG A 58 -12.67 5.76 -9.05
CA ARG A 58 -13.40 6.76 -8.27
C ARG A 58 -12.47 7.81 -7.66
N ILE A 59 -11.36 7.37 -7.05
CA ILE A 59 -10.36 8.28 -6.46
C ILE A 59 -9.75 9.20 -7.54
N LEU A 60 -9.33 8.63 -8.68
CA LEU A 60 -8.73 9.41 -9.77
C LEU A 60 -9.72 10.39 -10.41
N ALA A 61 -11.00 10.02 -10.53
CA ALA A 61 -12.05 10.92 -10.97
C ALA A 61 -12.24 12.10 -10.01
N LEU A 62 -12.24 11.84 -8.68
CA LEU A 62 -12.31 12.90 -7.65
C LEU A 62 -11.09 13.83 -7.69
N ALA A 63 -9.93 13.30 -8.08
CA ALA A 63 -8.72 14.10 -8.22
C ALA A 63 -8.74 15.02 -9.45
N GLY A 64 -9.72 14.91 -10.35
CA GLY A 64 -9.85 15.74 -11.55
C GLY A 64 -8.73 15.50 -12.57
N LEU A 65 -8.36 14.23 -12.79
CA LEU A 65 -7.42 13.87 -13.85
C LEU A 65 -8.15 13.78 -15.20
N ASP A 66 -7.73 14.57 -16.18
CA ASP A 66 -8.24 14.48 -17.55
C ASP A 66 -7.42 13.44 -18.34
N VAL A 67 -7.59 12.16 -17.99
CA VAL A 67 -7.04 11.02 -18.74
C VAL A 67 -8.06 9.90 -18.87
N GLU A 68 -8.00 9.20 -19.99
CA GLU A 68 -8.63 7.90 -20.19
C GLU A 68 -7.84 6.83 -19.42
N LEU A 69 -8.49 6.20 -18.44
CA LEU A 69 -7.93 5.07 -17.72
C LEU A 69 -8.19 3.78 -18.51
N VAL A 70 -7.11 3.13 -18.95
CA VAL A 70 -7.15 1.90 -19.74
C VAL A 70 -6.90 0.71 -18.84
N ALA A 71 -7.66 -0.38 -19.02
CA ALA A 71 -7.42 -1.62 -18.30
C ALA A 71 -6.14 -2.32 -18.81
N LEU A 72 -5.44 -3.02 -17.93
CA LEU A 72 -4.35 -3.89 -18.32
C LEU A 72 -4.89 -5.04 -19.21
N PRO A 73 -4.26 -5.35 -20.37
CA PRO A 73 -4.67 -6.48 -21.20
C PRO A 73 -4.64 -7.82 -20.45
N ASP A 74 -5.42 -8.79 -20.91
CA ASP A 74 -5.40 -10.16 -20.38
C ASP A 74 -4.01 -10.80 -20.59
N GLY A 75 -3.57 -11.56 -19.59
CA GLY A 75 -2.25 -12.17 -19.56
C GLY A 75 -1.89 -12.70 -18.17
N PRO A 76 -0.73 -13.36 -18.03
CA PRO A 76 -0.25 -13.81 -16.73
C PRO A 76 0.01 -12.61 -15.81
N ASP A 77 -0.12 -12.83 -14.51
CA ASP A 77 0.34 -11.86 -13.52
C ASP A 77 1.87 -11.83 -13.48
N VAL A 78 2.41 -10.63 -13.32
CA VAL A 78 3.84 -10.45 -13.05
C VAL A 78 4.16 -10.87 -11.61
N PRO A 79 5.19 -11.69 -11.37
CA PRO A 79 5.59 -12.05 -10.01
C PRO A 79 5.98 -10.81 -9.18
N GLU A 80 5.31 -10.63 -8.03
CA GLU A 80 5.63 -9.61 -7.03
C GLU A 80 6.78 -10.09 -6.13
N THR A 81 8.02 -9.88 -6.58
CA THR A 81 9.25 -10.35 -5.90
C THR A 81 9.90 -9.30 -5.00
N GLY A 82 9.33 -8.09 -4.92
CA GLY A 82 9.83 -7.00 -4.11
C GLY A 82 9.70 -7.26 -2.60
N ALA A 83 10.62 -6.70 -1.83
CA ALA A 83 10.57 -6.73 -0.37
C ALA A 83 9.68 -5.61 0.20
N THR A 84 9.35 -4.61 -0.61
CA THR A 84 8.56 -3.43 -0.24
C THR A 84 7.37 -3.21 -1.17
N PHE A 85 6.37 -2.46 -0.68
CA PHE A 85 5.23 -2.06 -1.50
C PHE A 85 5.66 -1.26 -2.73
N ALA A 86 6.65 -0.36 -2.59
CA ALA A 86 7.16 0.45 -3.69
C ALA A 86 7.77 -0.41 -4.81
N GLU A 87 8.58 -1.41 -4.46
CA GLU A 87 9.18 -2.33 -5.43
C GLU A 87 8.11 -3.12 -6.18
N ASN A 88 7.11 -3.67 -5.48
CA ASN A 88 6.01 -4.40 -6.11
C ASN A 88 5.15 -3.51 -7.02
N ALA A 89 4.87 -2.27 -6.59
CA ALA A 89 4.16 -1.30 -7.41
C ALA A 89 4.94 -0.97 -8.70
N LEU A 90 6.26 -0.75 -8.59
CA LEU A 90 7.12 -0.51 -9.75
C LEU A 90 7.23 -1.73 -10.68
N ILE A 91 7.34 -2.94 -10.14
CA ILE A 91 7.32 -4.18 -10.94
C ILE A 91 6.07 -4.24 -11.81
N LYS A 92 4.90 -3.99 -11.23
CA LYS A 92 3.61 -3.98 -11.95
C LYS A 92 3.52 -2.86 -12.98
N ALA A 93 3.93 -1.65 -12.63
CA ALA A 93 3.88 -0.51 -13.55
C ALA A 93 4.84 -0.71 -14.73
N ARG A 94 6.09 -1.15 -14.49
CA ARG A 94 7.07 -1.47 -15.54
C ARG A 94 6.56 -2.55 -16.49
N ASP A 95 5.97 -3.61 -15.94
CA ASP A 95 5.41 -4.68 -16.76
C ASP A 95 4.27 -4.19 -17.65
N ALA A 96 3.37 -3.37 -17.10
CA ALA A 96 2.28 -2.76 -17.86
C ALA A 96 2.79 -1.85 -18.98
N VAL A 97 3.80 -1.01 -18.74
CA VAL A 97 4.44 -0.19 -19.79
C VAL A 97 5.07 -1.08 -20.86
N ARG A 98 5.79 -2.13 -20.46
CA ARG A 98 6.44 -3.07 -21.38
C ARG A 98 5.42 -3.76 -22.30
N VAL A 99 4.27 -4.16 -21.77
CA VAL A 99 3.22 -4.87 -22.53
C VAL A 99 2.43 -3.92 -23.44
N THR A 100 2.19 -2.68 -23.01
CA THR A 100 1.23 -1.79 -23.68
C THR A 100 1.86 -0.64 -24.46
N GLY A 101 3.09 -0.26 -24.14
CA GLY A 101 3.74 0.95 -24.68
C GLY A 101 3.12 2.27 -24.19
N LEU A 102 2.22 2.24 -23.20
CA LEU A 102 1.55 3.40 -22.62
C LEU A 102 2.10 3.70 -21.23
N PRO A 103 2.00 4.95 -20.73
CA PRO A 103 2.21 5.23 -19.31
C PRO A 103 1.30 4.36 -18.44
N ALA A 104 1.82 3.85 -17.33
CA ALA A 104 1.08 2.97 -16.45
C ALA A 104 1.19 3.41 -14.99
N VAL A 105 0.09 3.26 -14.26
CA VAL A 105 0.04 3.39 -12.82
C VAL A 105 -0.29 2.05 -12.18
N ALA A 106 0.37 1.74 -11.07
CA ALA A 106 0.13 0.53 -10.30
C ALA A 106 0.11 0.88 -8.80
N ASP A 107 -0.54 0.02 -8.01
CA ASP A 107 -0.44 0.07 -6.54
C ASP A 107 0.07 -1.26 -6.00
N ASP A 108 0.83 -1.20 -4.91
CA ASP A 108 0.89 -2.29 -3.96
C ASP A 108 0.46 -1.81 -2.59
N SER A 109 -0.35 -2.62 -1.91
CA SER A 109 -0.99 -2.20 -0.67
C SER A 109 -1.23 -3.37 0.26
N GLY A 110 -1.15 -3.09 1.56
CA GLY A 110 -1.28 -4.10 2.59
C GLY A 110 -1.56 -3.52 3.97
N LEU A 111 -1.88 -4.40 4.89
CA LEU A 111 -1.98 -4.13 6.31
C LEU A 111 -0.59 -4.28 6.94
N THR A 112 -0.22 -3.32 7.77
CA THR A 112 0.95 -3.38 8.64
C THR A 112 0.47 -3.35 10.08
N VAL A 113 1.02 -4.21 10.94
CA VAL A 113 0.67 -4.27 12.37
C VAL A 113 1.91 -3.98 13.18
N ASP A 114 1.85 -2.96 14.04
CA ASP A 114 3.01 -2.41 14.74
C ASP A 114 3.71 -3.48 15.59
N VAL A 115 2.94 -4.24 16.37
CA VAL A 115 3.50 -5.29 17.26
C VAL A 115 4.05 -6.51 16.50
N LEU A 116 3.67 -6.69 15.23
CA LEU A 116 4.18 -7.74 14.36
C LEU A 116 5.34 -7.25 13.47
N GLY A 117 5.94 -6.10 13.80
CA GLY A 117 7.04 -5.52 13.04
C GLY A 117 6.65 -5.13 11.62
N GLY A 118 5.40 -4.73 11.40
CA GLY A 118 4.89 -4.35 10.09
C GLY A 118 4.29 -5.49 9.26
N MET A 119 4.33 -6.73 9.75
CA MET A 119 3.62 -7.85 9.10
C MET A 119 2.09 -7.70 9.28
N PRO A 120 1.26 -8.20 8.34
CA PRO A 120 1.61 -9.00 7.15
C PRO A 120 2.38 -8.28 6.03
N GLY A 121 2.32 -6.95 5.97
CA GLY A 121 3.09 -6.15 5.00
C GLY A 121 2.76 -6.54 3.56
N VAL A 122 3.79 -6.69 2.72
CA VAL A 122 3.66 -7.13 1.31
C VAL A 122 3.02 -8.52 1.15
N LEU A 123 2.94 -9.31 2.22
CA LEU A 123 2.30 -10.63 2.23
C LEU A 123 0.79 -10.55 2.53
N SER A 124 0.23 -9.35 2.69
CA SER A 124 -1.16 -9.14 3.12
C SER A 124 -2.22 -9.97 2.38
N ALA A 125 -2.10 -10.11 1.05
CA ALA A 125 -3.05 -10.88 0.25
C ALA A 125 -2.94 -12.41 0.45
N ARG A 126 -1.82 -12.88 1.00
CA ARG A 126 -1.43 -14.29 1.11
C ARG A 126 -0.92 -14.64 2.51
N TRP A 127 -1.39 -13.92 3.52
CA TRP A 127 -0.87 -14.03 4.89
C TRP A 127 -1.06 -15.43 5.46
N SER A 128 -2.22 -16.03 5.22
CA SER A 128 -2.53 -17.42 5.61
C SER A 128 -1.95 -18.48 4.66
N GLY A 129 -1.11 -18.09 3.71
CA GLY A 129 -0.58 -18.98 2.68
C GLY A 129 -1.56 -19.30 1.54
N PRO A 130 -1.15 -20.18 0.60
CA PRO A 130 -1.96 -20.55 -0.55
C PRO A 130 -3.17 -21.39 -0.15
N LEU A 131 -4.34 -21.03 -0.68
CA LEU A 131 -5.61 -21.76 -0.51
C LEU A 131 -6.21 -22.05 -1.89
N PRO A 132 -5.78 -23.15 -2.57
CA PRO A 132 -6.28 -23.50 -3.89
C PRO A 132 -7.80 -23.73 -3.87
N GLY A 133 -8.51 -23.16 -4.85
CA GLY A 133 -9.96 -23.29 -4.97
C GLY A 133 -10.79 -22.41 -4.03
N ALA A 134 -10.18 -21.76 -3.05
CA ALA A 134 -10.89 -20.82 -2.18
C ALA A 134 -11.35 -19.58 -2.96
N SER A 135 -12.53 -19.07 -2.62
CA SER A 135 -13.00 -17.76 -3.01
C SER A 135 -12.16 -16.64 -2.36
N ARG A 136 -12.33 -15.40 -2.83
CA ARG A 136 -11.69 -14.23 -2.18
C ARG A 136 -12.13 -14.09 -0.73
N ALA A 137 -13.43 -14.24 -0.46
CA ALA A 137 -13.97 -14.10 0.89
C ALA A 137 -13.39 -15.14 1.84
N GLU A 138 -13.21 -16.39 1.40
CA GLU A 138 -12.57 -17.44 2.20
C GLU A 138 -11.09 -17.14 2.48
N ARG A 139 -10.35 -16.62 1.49
CA ARG A 139 -8.96 -16.17 1.70
C ARG A 139 -8.88 -15.00 2.67
N ASP A 140 -9.74 -14.00 2.51
CA ASP A 140 -9.80 -12.84 3.41
C ASP A 140 -10.15 -13.27 4.84
N ALA A 141 -11.10 -14.21 5.01
CA ALA A 141 -11.44 -14.79 6.30
C ALA A 141 -10.26 -15.56 6.94
N ALA A 142 -9.51 -16.35 6.16
CA ALA A 142 -8.34 -17.07 6.66
C ALA A 142 -7.21 -16.12 7.07
N ASN A 143 -6.94 -15.08 6.28
CA ASN A 143 -6.00 -14.01 6.60
C ASN A 143 -6.39 -13.29 7.91
N ASN A 144 -7.67 -12.94 8.05
CA ASN A 144 -8.23 -12.30 9.24
C ASN A 144 -8.13 -13.21 10.49
N ALA A 145 -8.42 -14.50 10.34
CA ALA A 145 -8.30 -15.46 11.44
C ALA A 145 -6.85 -15.60 11.92
N LEU A 146 -5.89 -15.69 11.00
CA LEU A 146 -4.48 -15.83 11.36
C LEU A 146 -3.94 -14.60 12.10
N VAL A 147 -4.23 -13.38 11.61
CA VAL A 147 -3.78 -12.16 12.28
C VAL A 147 -4.43 -12.00 13.66
N LEU A 148 -5.71 -12.35 13.82
CA LEU A 148 -6.36 -12.32 15.13
C LEU A 148 -5.75 -13.34 16.10
N ALA A 149 -5.47 -14.56 15.63
CA ALA A 149 -4.83 -15.60 16.45
C ALA A 149 -3.47 -15.15 16.99
N GLN A 150 -2.67 -14.49 16.15
CA GLN A 150 -1.36 -13.93 16.53
C GLN A 150 -1.47 -12.77 17.54
N LEU A 151 -2.62 -12.10 17.60
CA LEU A 151 -2.85 -10.96 18.48
C LEU A 151 -3.66 -11.31 19.73
N THR A 152 -4.01 -12.58 19.97
CA THR A 152 -4.91 -13.03 21.05
C THR A 152 -4.61 -12.34 22.39
N ASP A 153 -3.36 -12.43 22.83
CA ASP A 153 -2.89 -11.89 24.13
C ASP A 153 -2.34 -10.46 24.05
N VAL A 154 -2.37 -9.83 22.86
CA VAL A 154 -1.92 -8.45 22.69
C VAL A 154 -3.00 -7.49 23.23
N PRO A 155 -2.64 -6.60 24.19
CA PRO A 155 -3.59 -5.63 24.75
C PRO A 155 -3.98 -4.56 23.71
N GLU A 156 -5.13 -3.90 23.90
CA GLU A 156 -5.75 -3.04 22.86
C GLU A 156 -4.82 -1.90 22.42
N GLU A 157 -4.14 -1.28 23.37
CA GLU A 157 -3.18 -0.19 23.18
C GLU A 157 -1.95 -0.58 22.34
N ARG A 158 -1.69 -1.88 22.15
CA ARG A 158 -0.57 -2.40 21.34
C ARG A 158 -1.01 -2.96 19.99
N ARG A 159 -2.28 -2.82 19.62
CA ARG A 159 -2.85 -3.30 18.34
C ARG A 159 -2.84 -2.24 17.25
N GLY A 160 -1.95 -1.25 17.35
CA GLY A 160 -1.74 -0.24 16.32
C GLY A 160 -1.42 -0.89 14.97
N ALA A 161 -2.04 -0.35 13.93
CA ALA A 161 -1.92 -0.86 12.58
C ALA A 161 -2.08 0.28 11.57
N ALA A 162 -1.65 0.02 10.34
CA ALA A 162 -1.90 0.92 9.22
C ALA A 162 -2.19 0.13 7.96
N PHE A 163 -3.17 0.60 7.18
CA PHE A 163 -3.15 0.28 5.77
C PHE A 163 -2.14 1.18 5.07
N VAL A 164 -1.28 0.60 4.25
CA VAL A 164 -0.25 1.32 3.48
C VAL A 164 -0.45 1.05 1.99
N CYS A 165 -0.28 2.08 1.18
CA CYS A 165 -0.29 2.01 -0.28
C CYS A 165 0.98 2.69 -0.81
N ALA A 166 1.74 1.98 -1.64
CA ALA A 166 2.65 2.62 -2.58
C ALA A 166 1.97 2.67 -3.94
N ALA A 167 1.84 3.87 -4.51
CA ALA A 167 1.31 4.08 -5.85
C ALA A 167 2.46 4.55 -6.75
N ALA A 168 2.70 3.78 -7.82
CA ALA A 168 3.78 4.02 -8.76
C ALA A 168 3.23 4.47 -10.11
N VAL A 169 3.98 5.33 -10.79
CA VAL A 169 3.81 5.64 -12.21
C VAL A 169 5.10 5.37 -12.95
N VAL A 170 4.99 4.75 -14.14
CA VAL A 170 6.10 4.51 -15.06
C VAL A 170 5.67 4.99 -16.45
N THR A 171 6.58 5.65 -17.16
CA THR A 171 6.35 6.13 -18.54
C THR A 171 7.17 5.32 -19.55
N PRO A 172 6.76 5.26 -20.83
CA PRO A 172 7.55 4.61 -21.88
C PRO A 172 8.95 5.22 -22.09
N ALA A 173 9.14 6.49 -21.70
CA ALA A 173 10.43 7.16 -21.73
C ALA A 173 11.35 6.79 -20.54
N GLY A 174 10.87 5.95 -19.61
CA GLY A 174 11.64 5.47 -18.48
C GLY A 174 11.55 6.33 -17.21
N ALA A 175 10.73 7.40 -17.21
CA ALA A 175 10.48 8.14 -15.97
C ALA A 175 9.64 7.32 -15.01
N GLU A 176 10.06 7.27 -13.74
CA GLU A 176 9.37 6.57 -12.66
C GLU A 176 9.18 7.49 -11.44
N ARG A 177 8.04 7.37 -10.78
CA ARG A 177 7.76 8.01 -9.49
C ARG A 177 6.94 7.08 -8.61
N VAL A 178 7.18 7.14 -7.31
CA VAL A 178 6.38 6.44 -6.29
C VAL A 178 5.95 7.45 -5.23
N VAL A 179 4.68 7.39 -4.85
CA VAL A 179 4.12 8.14 -3.72
C VAL A 179 3.50 7.15 -2.75
N HIS A 180 3.43 7.55 -1.48
CA HIS A 180 2.91 6.70 -0.42
C HIS A 180 1.67 7.32 0.21
N GLY A 181 0.73 6.47 0.58
CA GLY A 181 -0.44 6.83 1.38
C GLY A 181 -0.62 5.84 2.51
N GLU A 182 -1.10 6.35 3.64
CA GLU A 182 -1.28 5.58 4.87
C GLU A 182 -2.63 5.93 5.50
N MET A 183 -3.29 4.93 6.05
CA MET A 183 -4.46 5.11 6.92
C MET A 183 -4.16 4.41 8.24
N ARG A 184 -3.90 5.21 9.28
CA ARG A 184 -3.63 4.75 10.64
C ARG A 184 -4.89 4.35 11.39
N GLY A 185 -4.72 3.41 12.32
CA GLY A 185 -5.80 2.85 13.11
C GLY A 185 -5.33 1.73 14.02
N ARG A 186 -6.27 0.86 14.38
CA ARG A 186 -5.99 -0.34 15.18
C ARG A 186 -6.83 -1.53 14.73
N LEU A 187 -6.36 -2.72 15.06
CA LEU A 187 -7.13 -3.95 14.84
C LEU A 187 -8.05 -4.26 16.03
N LEU A 188 -9.31 -4.55 15.71
CA LEU A 188 -10.30 -5.04 16.67
C LEU A 188 -10.03 -6.50 17.08
N ARG A 189 -10.75 -6.97 18.10
CA ARG A 189 -10.75 -8.38 18.51
C ARG A 189 -11.66 -9.25 17.65
N GLU A 190 -12.68 -8.64 17.04
CA GLU A 190 -13.71 -9.30 16.25
C GLU A 190 -14.08 -8.43 15.06
N SER A 191 -14.51 -9.05 13.98
CA SER A 191 -14.95 -8.34 12.76
C SER A 191 -16.25 -7.59 12.97
N ARG A 192 -16.37 -6.42 12.33
CA ARG A 192 -17.59 -5.62 12.28
C ARG A 192 -17.78 -5.06 10.87
N GLY A 193 -19.01 -5.12 10.37
CA GLY A 193 -19.36 -4.68 9.02
C GLY A 193 -19.18 -5.77 7.96
N ASP A 194 -19.87 -5.59 6.85
CA ASP A 194 -19.97 -6.49 5.70
C ASP A 194 -19.42 -5.86 4.40
N GLY A 195 -19.14 -4.55 4.41
CA GLY A 195 -18.55 -3.83 3.28
C GLY A 195 -17.04 -4.03 3.14
N GLY A 196 -16.50 -3.54 2.03
CA GLY A 196 -15.06 -3.56 1.78
C GLY A 196 -14.52 -4.96 1.45
N PHE A 197 -13.23 -5.17 1.71
CA PHE A 197 -12.54 -6.44 1.47
C PHE A 197 -11.30 -6.62 2.36
N GLY A 198 -10.74 -7.82 2.40
CA GLY A 198 -9.54 -8.12 3.19
C GLY A 198 -9.74 -7.87 4.68
N TYR A 199 -8.86 -7.03 5.24
CA TYR A 199 -8.84 -6.72 6.68
C TYR A 199 -9.79 -5.58 7.08
N ASP A 200 -10.58 -5.03 6.14
CA ASP A 200 -11.50 -3.92 6.40
C ASP A 200 -12.45 -4.16 7.61
N PRO A 201 -13.01 -5.37 7.83
CA PRO A 201 -13.88 -5.62 8.99
C PRO A 201 -13.16 -5.62 10.33
N LEU A 202 -11.83 -5.78 10.35
CA LEU A 202 -11.02 -5.78 11.57
C LEU A 202 -10.40 -4.41 11.86
N PHE A 203 -10.32 -3.53 10.86
CA PHE A 203 -9.57 -2.28 10.96
C PHE A 203 -10.46 -1.13 11.39
N LEU A 204 -10.14 -0.52 12.53
CA LEU A 204 -10.78 0.70 13.03
C LEU A 204 -9.84 1.89 12.80
N PRO A 205 -10.14 2.80 11.82
CA PRO A 205 -9.31 3.96 11.57
C PRO A 205 -9.27 4.93 12.75
N ASP A 206 -8.18 5.68 12.88
CA ASP A 206 -8.06 6.70 13.92
C ASP A 206 -9.14 7.78 13.79
N GLY A 207 -9.67 8.22 14.93
CA GLY A 207 -10.78 9.19 14.98
C GLY A 207 -12.14 8.65 14.51
N GLN A 208 -12.25 7.38 14.12
CA GLN A 208 -13.50 6.74 13.74
C GLN A 208 -14.06 5.84 14.85
N ASN A 209 -15.38 5.67 14.86
CA ASN A 209 -16.10 4.68 15.68
C ASN A 209 -16.63 3.48 14.86
N ARG A 210 -16.40 3.49 13.55
CA ARG A 210 -16.82 2.49 12.57
C ARG A 210 -15.59 1.89 11.92
N THR A 211 -15.61 0.57 11.68
CA THR A 211 -14.53 -0.09 10.92
C THR A 211 -14.50 0.39 9.48
N SER A 212 -13.39 0.15 8.78
CA SER A 212 -13.28 0.41 7.35
C SER A 212 -14.41 -0.26 6.54
N ALA A 213 -14.85 -1.45 6.96
CA ALA A 213 -15.99 -2.17 6.36
C ALA A 213 -17.37 -1.52 6.61
N GLN A 214 -17.48 -0.68 7.64
CA GLN A 214 -18.72 0.04 8.00
C GLN A 214 -18.79 1.46 7.42
N LEU A 215 -17.70 1.95 6.82
CA LEU A 215 -17.68 3.23 6.11
C LEU A 215 -18.33 3.08 4.75
N ARG A 216 -19.12 4.08 4.34
CA ARG A 216 -19.58 4.13 2.93
C ARG A 216 -18.35 4.29 2.03
N PRO A 217 -18.40 3.80 0.78
CA PRO A 217 -17.27 3.90 -0.12
C PRO A 217 -16.69 5.32 -0.22
N ALA A 218 -17.53 6.36 -0.31
CA ALA A 218 -17.06 7.75 -0.42
C ALA A 218 -16.39 8.27 0.85
N GLU A 219 -16.86 7.84 2.03
CA GLU A 219 -16.24 8.18 3.32
C GLU A 219 -14.87 7.52 3.43
N LYS A 220 -14.77 6.24 3.01
CA LYS A 220 -13.51 5.49 3.00
C LYS A 220 -12.48 6.15 2.09
N ASP A 221 -12.84 6.47 0.85
CA ASP A 221 -11.92 7.09 -0.12
C ASP A 221 -11.31 8.40 0.38
N ALA A 222 -12.04 9.17 1.17
CA ALA A 222 -11.56 10.45 1.70
C ALA A 222 -10.42 10.32 2.71
N ILE A 223 -10.31 9.15 3.37
CA ILE A 223 -9.34 8.91 4.46
C ILE A 223 -8.44 7.68 4.21
N SER A 224 -8.64 6.97 3.10
CA SER A 224 -7.93 5.71 2.86
C SER A 224 -6.51 5.95 2.38
N HIS A 225 -5.63 5.00 2.70
CA HIS A 225 -4.28 4.87 2.14
C HIS A 225 -4.25 5.01 0.61
N ARG A 226 -5.21 4.43 -0.12
CA ARG A 226 -5.32 4.60 -1.58
C ARG A 226 -5.78 6.00 -1.97
N GLY A 227 -6.76 6.57 -1.26
CA GLY A 227 -7.20 7.95 -1.46
C GLY A 227 -6.04 8.93 -1.35
N HIS A 228 -5.26 8.82 -0.27
CA HIS A 228 -4.07 9.63 -0.06
C HIS A 228 -2.98 9.39 -1.10
N ALA A 229 -2.67 8.14 -1.44
CA ALA A 229 -1.63 7.82 -2.41
C ALA A 229 -2.00 8.31 -3.83
N PHE A 230 -3.20 8.01 -4.32
CA PHE A 230 -3.63 8.38 -5.67
C PHE A 230 -4.00 9.86 -5.80
N GLY A 231 -4.42 10.53 -4.72
CA GLY A 231 -4.52 11.99 -4.69
C GLY A 231 -3.17 12.68 -4.92
N GLN A 232 -2.09 12.17 -4.31
CA GLN A 232 -0.73 12.64 -4.57
C GLN A 232 -0.26 12.26 -5.98
N LEU A 233 -0.51 11.02 -6.41
CA LEU A 233 -0.10 10.54 -7.73
C LEU A 233 -0.77 11.34 -8.86
N ALA A 234 -1.98 11.84 -8.64
CA ALA A 234 -2.67 12.70 -9.60
C ALA A 234 -1.88 13.98 -9.92
N ALA A 235 -1.24 14.60 -8.92
CA ALA A 235 -0.37 15.76 -9.16
C ALA A 235 0.87 15.37 -9.99
N VAL A 236 1.48 14.22 -9.66
CA VAL A 236 2.63 13.67 -10.39
C VAL A 236 2.28 13.35 -11.84
N LEU A 237 1.10 12.79 -12.08
CA LEU A 237 0.64 12.49 -13.44
C LEU A 237 0.46 13.75 -14.29
N ARG A 238 -0.04 14.84 -13.70
CA ARG A 238 -0.12 16.12 -14.43
C ARG A 238 1.23 16.64 -14.86
N GLU A 239 2.21 16.57 -13.96
CA GLU A 239 3.60 16.96 -14.27
C GLU A 239 4.21 16.08 -15.37
N LEU A 240 4.16 14.75 -15.19
CA LEU A 240 4.82 13.80 -16.10
C LEU A 240 4.17 13.73 -17.48
N LEU A 241 2.85 13.94 -17.56
CA LEU A 241 2.10 13.87 -18.81
C LEU A 241 1.81 15.25 -19.41
N ALA A 242 2.33 16.32 -18.80
CA ALA A 242 2.10 17.71 -19.20
C ALA A 242 0.61 18.04 -19.40
N LEU A 243 -0.23 17.65 -18.43
CA LEU A 243 -1.69 17.83 -18.44
C LEU A 243 -2.13 19.16 -17.84
#